data_AF-A0A183DSK1-F1
#
_entry.id   AF-A0A183DSK1-F1
#
_cell.length_a   1.000
_cell.length_b   1.000
_cell.length_c   1.000
_cell.angle_alpha   90.00
_cell.angle_beta   90.00
_cell.angle_gamma   90.00
#
_symmetry.space_group_name_H-M   'P 1'
#
loop_
_entity.id
_entity.type
_entity.pdbx_description
1 polymer ?
#
loop_
_entity_poly.entity_id
_entity_poly.type
_entity_poly.pdbx_seq_one_letter_code
_entity_poly.pdbx_strand_id
1 'polypeptide(L)' 'MRTHTGEKSFICGHCNSSFGLKHNMQRHMRIHTGQKSFKCHYCNSSFGQKTNLRTHMRTHTGDKTSAAFVKKR' A
#
# COMPACT_ATOMS: atom_id res chain seq x y z
N MET A 1 1.89 23.61 -24.43
CA MET A 1 1.67 23.07 -23.07
C MET A 1 1.17 21.63 -23.25
N ARG A 2 1.90 20.64 -22.74
CA ARG A 2 1.61 19.22 -22.98
C ARG A 2 0.32 18.80 -22.28
N THR A 3 -0.75 18.70 -23.07
CA THR A 3 -1.70 17.58 -23.11
C THR A 3 -1.79 16.75 -21.83
N HIS A 4 -2.78 17.04 -21.00
CA HIS A 4 -3.50 16.01 -20.25
C HIS A 4 -4.99 16.31 -20.38
N THR A 5 -5.52 16.06 -21.58
CA THR A 5 -6.95 15.99 -21.88
C THR A 5 -7.63 15.07 -20.87
N GLY A 6 -8.34 15.66 -19.91
CA GLY A 6 -9.71 15.30 -19.51
C GLY A 6 -10.08 13.88 -19.08
N GLU A 7 -9.21 12.87 -19.15
CA GLU A 7 -9.58 11.49 -18.82
C GLU A 7 -9.27 11.20 -17.35
N LYS A 8 -10.18 11.68 -16.48
CA LYS A 8 -10.48 11.11 -15.16
C LYS A 8 -9.28 10.72 -14.30
N SER A 9 -8.34 11.66 -14.13
CA SER A 9 -7.30 11.52 -13.10
C SER A 9 -7.94 11.58 -11.72
N PHE A 10 -7.71 10.56 -10.89
CA PHE A 10 -8.15 10.56 -9.50
C PHE A 10 -7.18 11.41 -8.69
N ILE A 11 -7.58 12.63 -8.37
CA ILE A 11 -6.76 13.57 -7.62
C ILE A 11 -7.00 13.38 -6.12
N CYS A 12 -5.92 13.32 -5.35
CA CYS A 12 -5.99 13.33 -3.90
C CYS A 12 -6.32 14.75 -3.40
N GLY A 13 -7.44 14.92 -2.70
CA GLY A 13 -7.83 16.22 -2.12
C GLY A 13 -6.95 16.72 -0.97
N HIS A 14 -6.06 15.89 -0.42
CA HIS A 14 -5.16 16.29 0.67
C HIS A 14 -3.79 16.81 0.20
N CYS A 15 -3.31 16.38 -0.96
CA CYS A 15 -1.96 16.73 -1.44
C CYS A 15 -1.88 16.94 -2.96
N ASN A 16 -3.04 17.06 -3.63
CA ASN A 16 -3.18 17.27 -5.07
C ASN A 16 -2.46 16.26 -5.97
N SER A 17 -2.09 15.09 -5.44
CA SER A 17 -1.46 14.02 -6.22
C SER A 17 -2.44 13.43 -7.23
N SER A 18 -2.05 13.39 -8.51
CA SER A 18 -2.86 12.83 -9.61
C SER A 18 -2.52 11.36 -9.85
N PHE A 19 -3.53 10.49 -9.82
CA PHE A 19 -3.39 9.07 -10.13
C PHE A 19 -4.22 8.71 -11.36
N GLY A 20 -3.66 7.95 -12.29
CA GLY A 20 -4.41 7.44 -13.44
C GLY A 20 -5.44 6.35 -13.10
N LEU A 21 -5.42 5.80 -11.88
CA LEU A 21 -6.28 4.68 -11.46
C LEU A 21 -6.87 4.93 -10.07
N LYS A 22 -8.17 4.62 -9.92
CA LYS A 22 -8.91 4.78 -8.66
C LYS A 22 -8.27 4.01 -7.51
N HIS A 23 -7.84 2.76 -7.75
CA HIS A 23 -7.22 1.93 -6.72
C HIS A 23 -5.86 2.47 -6.25
N ASN A 24 -5.14 3.20 -7.10
CA ASN A 24 -3.90 3.87 -6.72
C ASN A 24 -4.18 5.07 -5.82
N MET A 25 -5.16 5.89 -6.17
CA MET A 25 -5.63 7.00 -5.33
C MET A 25 -6.16 6.49 -3.99
N GLN A 26 -7.01 5.46 -3.96
CA GLN A 26 -7.51 4.86 -2.71
C GLN A 26 -6.37 4.29 -1.86
N ARG A 27 -5.40 3.62 -2.48
CA ARG A 27 -4.21 3.14 -1.77
C ARG A 27 -3.43 4.30 -1.17
N HIS A 28 -3.28 5.39 -1.91
CA HIS A 28 -2.62 6.59 -1.46
C HIS A 28 -3.39 7.24 -0.30
N MET A 29 -4.73 7.29 -0.30
CA MET A 29 -5.49 7.87 0.83
C MET A 29 -5.16 7.22 2.19
N ARG A 30 -4.68 5.97 2.21
CA ARG A 30 -4.21 5.31 3.45
C ARG A 30 -3.02 6.01 4.11
N ILE A 31 -2.22 6.78 3.36
CA ILE A 31 -1.13 7.58 3.93
C ILE A 31 -1.66 8.79 4.72
N HIS A 32 -2.78 9.37 4.29
CA HIS A 32 -3.41 10.51 4.95
C HIS A 32 -4.24 10.09 6.16
N THR A 33 -4.98 8.99 6.04
CA THR A 33 -5.78 8.46 7.15
C THR A 33 -4.95 7.68 8.17
N GLY A 34 -3.65 7.47 7.91
CA GLY A 34 -2.79 6.67 8.77
C GLY A 34 -3.24 5.20 8.88
N GLN A 35 -4.10 4.72 7.98
CA GLN A 35 -4.58 3.34 7.96
C GLN A 35 -3.46 2.38 7.57
N LYS A 36 -2.64 2.05 8.57
CA LYS A 36 -1.63 0.99 8.50
C LYS A 36 -2.30 -0.33 8.87
N SER A 37 -3.09 -0.87 7.95
CA SER A 37 -3.88 -2.10 8.17
C SER A 37 -3.00 -3.35 8.32
N PHE A 38 -1.75 -3.31 7.85
CA PHE A 38 -0.86 -4.46 7.83
C PHE A 38 0.18 -4.33 8.95
N LYS A 39 -0.14 -4.90 10.12
CA LYS A 39 0.79 -4.95 11.25
C LYS A 39 1.67 -6.20 11.15
N CYS A 40 2.94 -6.04 11.48
CA CYS A 40 3.82 -7.18 11.73
C CYS A 40 3.43 -7.82 13.07
N HIS A 41 3.55 -9.14 13.16
CA HIS A 41 3.31 -9.87 14.40
C HIS A 41 4.59 -10.06 15.23
N TYR A 42 5.75 -10.07 14.56
CA TYR A 42 7.06 -10.18 15.21
C TYR A 42 7.55 -8.85 15.79
N CYS A 43 7.09 -7.72 15.25
CA CYS A 43 7.36 -6.41 15.80
C CYS A 43 6.16 -5.48 15.64
N ASN A 44 6.13 -4.38 16.37
CA ASN A 44 5.02 -3.43 16.34
C ASN A 44 5.02 -2.53 15.07
N SER A 45 5.73 -2.93 14.01
CA SER A 45 5.79 -2.19 12.75
C SER A 45 4.47 -2.31 11.99
N SER A 46 3.96 -1.17 11.53
CA SER A 46 2.69 -1.09 10.82
C SER A 46 2.90 -0.53 9.41
N PHE A 47 2.37 -1.22 8.40
CA PHE A 47 2.55 -0.90 6.98
C PHE A 47 1.21 -0.58 6.31
N GLY A 48 1.22 0.38 5.38
CA GLY A 48 0.05 0.72 4.56
C GLY A 48 -0.20 -0.24 3.39
N GLN A 49 0.76 -1.14 3.08
CA GLN A 49 0.70 -2.05 1.94
C GLN A 49 1.15 -3.46 2.33
N LYS A 50 0.44 -4.47 1.81
CA LYS A 50 0.77 -5.89 2.01
C LYS A 50 2.13 -6.27 1.43
N THR A 51 2.53 -5.67 0.31
CA THR A 51 3.84 -5.89 -0.32
C THR A 51 4.97 -5.48 0.61
N ASN A 52 4.84 -4.31 1.26
CA ASN A 52 5.83 -3.79 2.20
C ASN A 52 5.90 -4.64 3.47
N LEU A 53 4.74 -5.08 4.00
CA LEU A 53 4.73 -6.06 5.10
C LEU A 53 5.43 -7.36 4.67
N ARG A 54 5.13 -7.89 3.48
CA ARG A 54 5.72 -9.15 2.99
C ARG A 54 7.24 -9.05 2.88
N THR A 55 7.77 -7.95 2.33
CA THR A 55 9.23 -7.72 2.28
C THR A 55 9.81 -7.55 3.67
N HIS A 56 9.10 -6.87 4.58
CA HIS A 56 9.53 -6.71 5.96
C HIS A 56 9.55 -8.04 6.73
N MET A 57 8.60 -8.95 6.50
CA MET A 57 8.62 -10.26 7.18
C MET A 57 9.87 -11.07 6.85
N ARG A 58 10.49 -10.87 5.68
CA ARG A 58 11.76 -11.51 5.32
C ARG A 58 12.93 -11.10 6.23
N THR A 59 12.88 -9.91 6.83
CA THR A 59 13.91 -9.47 7.77
C THR A 59 13.80 -10.16 9.12
N HIS A 60 12.62 -10.68 9.47
CA HIS A 60 12.40 -11.45 10.70
C HIS A 60 12.73 -12.92 10.53
N THR A 61 12.29 -13.54 9.43
CA THR A 61 12.43 -14.98 9.22
C THR A 61 13.72 -15.39 8.53
N GLY A 62 14.68 -14.48 8.34
CA GLY A 62 16.03 -14.80 7.86
C GLY A 62 16.01 -15.82 6.71
N ASP A 63 15.45 -15.40 5.56
CA ASP A 63 15.44 -16.17 4.30
C ASP A 63 14.53 -17.42 4.22
N LYS A 64 13.73 -17.79 5.23
CA LYS A 64 13.08 -19.13 5.27
C LYS A 64 11.56 -19.23 5.27
N THR A 65 10.81 -18.30 4.66
CA THR A 65 9.35 -18.51 4.47
C THR A 65 8.85 -17.99 3.13
N SER A 66 9.29 -18.64 2.06
CA SER A 66 8.61 -18.66 0.77
C SER A 66 7.39 -19.59 0.82
N ALA A 67 6.37 -19.33 1.64
CA ALA A 67 5.07 -19.99 1.47
C ALA A 67 3.96 -19.35 2.32
N ALA A 68 2.87 -19.00 1.63
CA ALA A 68 1.50 -19.16 2.09
C ALA A 68 1.12 -18.66 3.49
N PHE A 69 0.64 -17.43 3.55
CA PHE A 69 -0.50 -17.13 4.43
C PHE A 69 -1.57 -16.35 3.66
N VAL A 70 -2.23 -17.06 2.76
CA VAL A 70 -3.65 -16.86 2.45
C VAL A 70 -4.25 -18.24 2.18
N LYS A 71 -4.73 -18.90 3.24
CA LYS A 71 -6.02 -19.60 3.21
C LYS A 71 -6.60 -19.49 4.62
N LYS A 72 -7.40 -18.43 4.83
CA LYS A 72 -8.42 -18.43 5.88
C LYS A 72 -9.72 -18.83 5.18
N ARG A 73 -9.95 -20.14 5.07
CA ARG A 73 -11.25 -20.79 5.15
C ARG A 73 -11.04 -22.28 5.34
#